data_AF-A0A4Z1FQE1-F1
#
_entry.id   AF-A0A4Z1FQE1-F1
#
_cell.length_a   1.000
_cell.length_b   1.000
_cell.length_c   1.000
_cell.angle_alpha   90.00
_cell.angle_beta   90.00
_cell.angle_gamma   90.00
#
_symmetry.space_group_name_H-M   'P 1'
#
loop_
_entity.id
_entity.type
_entity.pdbx_description
1 polymer ?
#
loop_
_entity_poly.entity_id
_entity_poly.type
_entity_poly.pdbx_seq_one_letter_code
_entity_poly.pdbx_strand_id
1 'polypeptide(L)'
;MKLSQSLSILALLVASTVAVAVPQDKACTQCLTEGTFCSGFAGPVGTCCDGLLCENEPGVADDAHCIRKKKCLAKGATCVSIASPQGTCCSGKCAFVAADYSVCE
;
A
#
# COMPACT_ATOMS: atom_id res chain seq x y z
N MET A 1 -5.73 -80.96 2.09
CA MET A 1 -6.35 -79.62 2.09
C MET A 1 -6.23 -79.01 3.48
N LYS A 2 -5.46 -77.92 3.62
CA LYS A 2 -5.63 -76.82 4.60
C LYS A 2 -4.36 -75.96 4.60
N LEU A 3 -4.38 -74.89 3.79
CA LEU A 3 -3.46 -73.76 3.90
C LEU A 3 -4.29 -72.58 4.40
N SER A 4 -4.13 -72.25 5.67
CA SER A 4 -4.74 -71.14 6.39
C SER A 4 -3.60 -70.62 7.29
N GLN A 5 -3.18 -69.36 7.32
CA GLN A 5 -3.89 -68.10 7.30
C GLN A 5 -2.93 -67.02 6.77
N SER A 6 -3.41 -66.18 5.87
CA SER A 6 -2.80 -64.89 5.56
C SER A 6 -3.45 -63.85 6.48
N LEU A 7 -2.67 -63.18 7.33
CA LEU A 7 -3.12 -61.98 8.03
C LEU A 7 -2.04 -60.90 7.90
N SER A 8 -2.11 -60.16 6.78
CA SER A 8 -1.41 -58.89 6.62
C SER A 8 -2.10 -57.85 7.50
N ILE A 9 -1.38 -57.35 8.50
CA ILE A 9 -1.83 -56.23 9.32
C ILE A 9 -1.35 -54.95 8.63
N LEU A 10 -2.20 -54.37 7.79
CA LEU A 10 -1.99 -53.01 7.28
C LEU A 10 -2.54 -52.03 8.34
N ALA A 11 -1.65 -51.53 9.21
CA ALA A 11 -1.98 -50.47 10.15
C ALA A 11 -2.06 -49.14 9.38
N LEU A 12 -3.29 -48.71 9.06
CA LEU A 12 -3.58 -47.40 8.49
C LEU A 12 -3.38 -46.32 9.57
N LEU A 13 -2.24 -45.63 9.52
CA LEU A 13 -2.00 -44.39 10.26
C LEU A 13 -2.82 -43.26 9.62
N VAL A 14 -3.99 -42.98 10.19
CA VAL A 14 -4.78 -41.79 9.85
C VAL A 14 -4.13 -40.59 10.54
N ALA A 15 -3.19 -39.93 9.86
CA ALA A 15 -2.71 -38.63 10.28
C ALA A 15 -3.87 -37.62 10.13
N SER A 16 -4.55 -37.32 11.24
CA SER A 16 -5.56 -36.28 11.29
C SER A 16 -4.88 -34.93 11.04
N THR A 17 -5.04 -34.40 9.83
CA THR A 17 -4.73 -33.02 9.52
C THR A 17 -5.80 -32.15 10.17
N VAL A 18 -5.53 -31.70 11.41
CA VAL A 18 -6.28 -30.57 11.96
C VAL A 18 -5.94 -29.36 11.10
N ALA A 19 -6.81 -29.06 10.13
CA ALA A 19 -6.83 -27.78 9.47
C ALA A 19 -7.15 -26.75 10.57
N VAL A 20 -6.12 -26.09 11.09
CA VAL A 20 -6.29 -24.94 11.95
C VAL A 20 -6.93 -23.89 11.07
N ALA A 21 -8.25 -23.73 11.20
CA ALA A 21 -8.93 -22.57 10.66
C ALA A 21 -8.29 -21.37 11.36
N VAL A 22 -7.38 -20.69 10.66
CA VAL A 22 -6.90 -19.38 11.06
C VAL A 22 -8.18 -18.57 11.27
N PRO A 23 -8.44 -18.06 12.49
CA PRO A 23 -9.57 -17.17 12.67
C PRO A 23 -9.33 -16.02 11.71
N GLN A 24 -10.15 -15.93 10.67
CA GLN A 24 -10.38 -14.68 9.98
C GLN A 24 -11.17 -13.82 10.95
N ASP A 25 -10.50 -13.45 12.04
CA ASP A 25 -10.92 -12.41 12.94
C ASP A 25 -11.22 -11.25 12.02
N LYS A 26 -12.53 -10.95 11.97
CA LYS A 26 -13.15 -9.81 11.32
C LYS A 26 -12.08 -8.77 11.12
N ALA A 27 -11.58 -8.62 9.88
CA ALA A 27 -10.50 -7.72 9.57
C ALA A 27 -10.80 -6.44 10.33
N CYS A 28 -10.04 -6.21 11.43
CA CYS A 28 -10.06 -4.93 12.10
C CYS A 28 -9.81 -4.00 10.94
N THR A 29 -10.80 -3.19 10.58
CA THR A 29 -10.76 -2.29 9.43
C THR A 29 -9.86 -1.13 9.83
N GLN A 30 -8.66 -1.49 10.26
CA GLN A 30 -7.57 -0.65 10.62
C GLN A 30 -7.00 -0.26 9.27
N CYS A 31 -7.16 1.01 8.98
CA CYS A 31 -6.63 1.61 7.77
C CYS A 31 -5.12 1.37 7.67
N LEU A 32 -4.62 1.35 6.44
CA LEU A 32 -3.20 1.13 6.16
C LEU A 32 -2.40 2.37 6.58
N THR A 33 -1.33 2.14 7.34
CA THR A 33 -0.43 3.19 7.84
C THR A 33 0.50 3.72 6.75
N GLU A 34 1.19 4.83 7.02
CA GLU A 34 2.16 5.41 6.09
C GLU A 34 3.27 4.40 5.73
N GLY A 35 3.60 4.31 4.44
CA GLY A 35 4.56 3.37 3.87
C GLY A 35 4.04 1.96 3.59
N THR A 36 2.81 1.63 3.98
CA THR A 36 2.24 0.28 3.75
C THR A 36 1.77 0.11 2.30
N PHE A 37 2.05 -1.05 1.71
CA PHE A 37 1.55 -1.42 0.38
C PHE A 37 0.02 -1.43 0.37
N CYS A 38 -0.58 -0.75 -0.60
CA CYS A 38 -2.03 -0.53 -0.67
C CYS A 38 -2.65 -0.96 -1.99
N SER A 39 -1.89 -1.02 -3.09
CA SER A 39 -2.38 -1.52 -4.37
C SER A 39 -1.22 -1.93 -5.28
N GLY A 40 -1.45 -2.93 -6.12
CA GLY A 40 -0.54 -3.27 -7.22
C GLY A 40 -1.29 -3.91 -8.37
N PHE A 41 -0.59 -4.73 -9.16
CA PHE A 41 -1.16 -5.39 -10.33
C PHE A 41 -2.43 -6.23 -10.00
N ALA A 42 -2.44 -6.87 -8.84
CA ALA A 42 -3.57 -7.67 -8.37
C ALA A 42 -4.77 -6.85 -7.86
N GLY A 43 -4.68 -5.52 -7.85
CA GLY A 43 -5.69 -4.61 -7.34
C GLY A 43 -5.40 -4.10 -5.91
N PRO A 44 -6.38 -3.42 -5.29
CA PRO A 44 -6.22 -2.82 -3.97
C PRO A 44 -6.23 -3.88 -2.85
N VAL A 45 -5.34 -3.70 -1.88
CA VAL A 45 -5.23 -4.54 -0.67
C VAL A 45 -6.06 -3.97 0.48
N GLY A 46 -6.21 -2.64 0.52
CA GLY A 46 -6.97 -1.95 1.57
C GLY A 46 -7.00 -0.44 1.37
N THR A 47 -7.55 0.27 2.35
CA THR A 47 -7.67 1.73 2.33
C THR A 47 -6.68 2.35 3.29
N CYS A 48 -5.94 3.36 2.83
CA CYS A 48 -5.02 4.13 3.66
C CYS A 48 -5.76 4.95 4.72
N CYS A 49 -5.08 5.23 5.84
CA CYS A 49 -5.64 6.09 6.88
C CYS A 49 -5.86 7.53 6.40
N ASP A 50 -6.71 8.27 7.11
CA ASP A 50 -7.00 9.67 6.81
C ASP A 50 -5.71 10.51 6.67
N GLY A 51 -5.64 11.29 5.58
CA GLY A 51 -4.47 12.11 5.26
C GLY A 51 -3.38 11.39 4.44
N LEU A 52 -3.57 10.10 4.15
CA LEU A 52 -2.71 9.32 3.26
C LEU A 52 -3.41 9.05 1.91
N LEU A 53 -2.62 8.89 0.86
CA LEU A 53 -3.07 8.49 -0.47
C LEU A 53 -2.31 7.24 -0.90
N CYS A 54 -3.00 6.35 -1.60
CA CYS A 54 -2.39 5.17 -2.20
C CYS A 54 -1.81 5.56 -3.57
N GLU A 55 -0.49 5.75 -3.64
CA GLU A 55 0.19 6.16 -4.87
C GLU A 55 1.47 5.34 -5.08
N ASN A 56 1.86 5.17 -6.34
CA ASN A 56 3.14 4.56 -6.69
C ASN A 56 4.27 5.56 -6.50
N GLU A 57 5.47 5.06 -6.20
CA GLU A 57 6.67 5.89 -6.33
C GLU A 57 6.85 6.36 -7.79
N PRO A 58 7.37 7.59 -8.01
CA PRO A 58 7.62 8.10 -9.36
C PRO A 58 8.54 7.16 -10.15
N GLY A 59 8.05 6.64 -11.27
CA GLY A 59 8.81 5.72 -12.13
C GLY A 59 8.68 4.24 -11.77
N VAL A 60 7.90 3.90 -10.74
CA VAL A 60 7.55 2.52 -10.38
C VAL A 60 6.09 2.26 -10.74
N ALA A 61 5.81 1.14 -11.39
CA ALA A 61 4.46 0.70 -11.70
C ALA A 61 4.05 -0.43 -10.75
N ASP A 62 2.74 -0.52 -10.46
CA ASP A 62 2.13 -1.64 -9.73
C ASP A 62 2.68 -1.88 -8.31
N ASP A 63 3.23 -0.86 -7.67
CA ASP A 63 3.79 -0.87 -6.31
C ASP A 63 3.35 0.38 -5.55
N ALA A 64 2.05 0.48 -5.27
CA ALA A 64 1.47 1.63 -4.62
C ALA A 64 1.51 1.46 -3.09
N HIS A 65 1.94 2.52 -2.42
CA HIS A 65 2.04 2.59 -0.97
C HIS A 65 1.21 3.76 -0.43
N CYS A 66 0.79 3.66 0.82
CA CYS A 66 0.13 4.74 1.53
C CYS A 66 1.15 5.84 1.85
N ILE A 67 1.16 6.90 1.06
CA ILE A 67 2.05 8.03 1.27
C ILE A 67 1.29 9.19 1.86
N ARG A 68 1.94 9.99 2.70
CA ARG A 68 1.35 11.22 3.19
C ARG A 68 1.06 12.13 2.02
N LYS A 69 -0.18 12.61 1.90
CA LYS A 69 -0.55 13.59 0.88
C LYS A 69 0.38 14.79 1.05
N LYS A 70 1.33 14.95 0.13
CA LYS A 70 2.24 16.11 0.16
C LYS A 70 1.35 17.35 0.11
N LYS A 71 1.47 18.21 1.11
CA LYS A 71 0.81 19.52 1.08
C LYS A 71 1.45 20.29 -0.07
N CYS A 72 0.75 20.33 -1.20
CA CYS A 72 1.12 21.17 -2.31
C CYS A 72 0.76 22.62 -1.99
N LEU A 73 1.48 23.54 -2.61
CA LEU A 73 1.25 24.97 -2.46
C LEU A 73 -0.03 25.36 -3.21
N ALA A 74 -0.93 26.05 -2.51
CA ALA A 74 -2.19 26.55 -3.07
C ALA A 74 -1.92 27.62 -4.13
N LYS A 75 -2.89 27.86 -5.02
CA LYS A 75 -2.84 28.97 -5.99
C LYS A 75 -2.54 30.30 -5.27
N GLY A 76 -1.60 31.06 -5.82
CA GLY A 76 -1.12 32.33 -5.27
C GLY A 76 -0.01 32.20 -4.22
N ALA A 77 0.27 30.99 -3.70
CA ALA A 77 1.38 30.80 -2.77
C ALA A 77 2.74 30.86 -3.48
N THR A 78 3.75 31.40 -2.81
CA THR A 78 5.13 31.47 -3.33
C THR A 78 5.72 30.07 -3.46
N CYS A 79 6.11 29.69 -4.67
CA CYS A 79 6.74 28.40 -4.98
C CYS A 79 8.27 28.48 -5.10
N VAL A 80 8.78 29.64 -5.52
CA VAL A 80 10.22 29.94 -5.53
C VAL A 80 10.41 31.36 -5.01
N SER A 81 11.39 31.55 -4.15
CA SER A 81 11.86 32.87 -3.71
C SER A 81 13.36 33.00 -3.96
N ILE A 82 13.90 34.22 -3.83
CA ILE A 82 15.35 34.46 -3.87
C ILE A 82 16.12 33.65 -2.82
N ALA A 83 15.47 33.27 -1.72
CA ALA A 83 16.11 32.50 -0.67
C ALA A 83 16.25 31.02 -1.06
N SER A 84 15.19 30.41 -1.61
CA SER A 84 15.13 28.98 -1.95
C SER A 84 13.80 28.61 -2.65
N PRO A 85 13.70 27.40 -3.22
CA PRO A 85 12.43 26.76 -3.55
C PRO A 85 11.58 26.53 -2.29
N GLN A 86 10.29 26.87 -2.34
CA GLN A 86 9.36 26.76 -1.22
C GLN A 86 8.53 25.47 -1.26
N GLY A 87 8.41 24.84 -2.44
CA GLY A 87 7.65 23.61 -2.64
C GLY A 87 7.01 23.54 -4.02
N THR A 88 6.16 22.53 -4.20
CA THR A 88 5.48 22.26 -5.48
C THR A 88 4.04 22.75 -5.45
N CYS A 89 3.63 23.48 -6.49
CA CYS A 89 2.26 23.94 -6.68
C CYS A 89 1.30 22.78 -6.93
N CYS A 90 0.08 22.87 -6.40
CA CYS A 90 -0.96 21.85 -6.64
C CYS A 90 -1.33 21.73 -8.14
N SER A 91 -1.20 22.80 -8.90
CA SER A 91 -1.38 22.82 -10.36
C SER A 91 -0.18 22.32 -11.15
N GLY A 92 0.97 22.08 -10.48
CA GLY A 92 2.25 21.82 -11.12
C GLY A 92 2.89 23.04 -11.79
N LYS A 93 2.23 24.21 -11.76
CA LYS A 93 2.70 25.43 -12.43
C LYS A 93 3.14 26.49 -11.41
N CYS A 94 4.39 26.92 -11.54
CA CYS A 94 5.00 27.98 -10.77
C CYS A 94 5.36 29.12 -11.74
N ALA A 95 4.61 30.22 -11.70
CA ALA A 95 4.76 31.35 -12.62
C ALA A 95 5.63 32.46 -12.00
N PHE A 96 6.55 32.99 -12.80
CA PHE A 96 7.36 34.14 -12.44
C PHE A 96 6.49 35.39 -12.30
N VAL A 97 6.61 36.08 -11.16
CA VAL A 97 5.88 37.33 -10.91
C VAL A 97 6.85 38.51 -10.90
N ALA A 98 7.97 38.35 -10.18
CA ALA A 98 8.99 39.38 -10.05
C ALA A 98 10.37 38.73 -9.85
N ALA A 99 11.43 39.53 -9.95
CA ALA A 99 12.82 39.05 -9.88
C ALA A 99 13.13 38.29 -8.57
N ASP A 100 12.35 38.52 -7.52
CA ASP A 100 12.53 37.99 -6.18
C ASP A 100 11.58 36.81 -5.84
N TYR A 101 10.52 36.57 -6.62
CA TYR A 101 9.61 35.44 -6.38
C TYR A 101 8.73 35.00 -7.57
N SER A 102 8.32 33.73 -7.48
CA SER A 102 7.34 33.07 -8.34
C SER A 102 6.18 32.51 -7.49
N VAL A 103 4.97 32.47 -8.04
CA VAL A 103 3.76 31.98 -7.34
C VAL A 103 3.07 30.86 -8.10
N CYS A 104 2.27 30.07 -7.39
CA CYS A 104 1.47 29.01 -7.98
C CYS A 104 0.27 29.56 -8.76
N GLU A 105 0.04 29.04 -9.97
CA GLU A 105 -1.12 29.37 -10.80
C GLU A 105 -2.33 28.46 -10.57
#